data_AF-A0A317EAT1-F1
#
_entry.id   AF-A0A317EAT1-F1
#
_cell.length_a   1.000
_cell.length_b   1.000
_cell.length_c   1.000
_cell.angle_alpha   90.00
_cell.angle_beta   90.00
_cell.angle_gamma   90.00
#
_symmetry.space_group_name_H-M   'P 1'
#
loop_
_entity.id
_entity.type
_entity.pdbx_description
1 polymer ?
#
loop_
_entity_poly.entity_id
_entity_poly.type
_entity_poly.pdbx_seq_one_letter_code
_entity_poly.pdbx_strand_id
1 'polypeptide(L)'
;MAEEYSRMTLTVGEVAKRSGVAVSTLHFYEAKGLIEGWRSDGNQRRYHRAILRRVAIIRVAQRAGIPLAAIREALAGLPLDHAPTAEDWRRFTAAWTGMLEERITSLTQLRDQLSLCIGCGCLSLTDCPLRNPDDTLAADGPGPRCLSPGGDRKKRP
;
A
#
# COMPACT_ATOMS: atom_id res chain seq x y z
N MET A 1 2.08 37.94 -14.52
CA MET A 1 1.34 36.74 -14.98
C MET A 1 2.13 35.44 -14.81
N ALA A 2 3.33 35.29 -15.42
CA ALA A 2 4.14 34.07 -15.27
C ALA A 2 4.66 33.82 -13.84
N GLU A 3 5.06 34.87 -13.12
CA GLU A 3 5.51 34.76 -11.72
C GLU A 3 4.39 34.39 -10.74
N GLU A 4 3.14 34.77 -11.04
CA GLU A 4 1.96 34.46 -10.22
C GLU A 4 1.49 33.01 -10.45
N TYR A 5 1.49 32.55 -11.71
CA TYR A 5 1.32 31.13 -12.05
C TYR A 5 2.42 30.24 -11.48
N SER A 6 3.65 30.74 -11.37
CA SER A 6 4.74 30.04 -10.69
C SER A 6 4.55 29.95 -9.16
N ARG A 7 3.74 30.82 -8.53
CA ARG A 7 3.37 30.71 -7.11
C ARG A 7 2.23 29.70 -6.87
N MET A 8 1.40 29.47 -7.88
CA MET A 8 0.26 28.55 -7.83
C MET A 8 0.62 27.09 -8.18
N THR A 9 1.84 26.83 -8.63
CA THR A 9 2.30 25.51 -9.11
C THR A 9 3.59 25.12 -8.41
N LEU A 10 3.89 23.83 -8.34
CA LEU A 10 5.07 23.29 -7.66
C LEU A 10 5.96 22.56 -8.67
N THR A 11 7.26 22.72 -8.53
CA THR A 11 8.25 21.85 -9.18
C THR A 11 8.25 20.46 -8.56
N VAL A 12 8.77 19.47 -9.28
CA VAL A 12 8.94 18.10 -8.74
C VAL A 12 9.78 18.07 -7.46
N GLY A 13 10.81 18.92 -7.36
CA GLY A 13 11.67 19.02 -6.17
C GLY A 13 10.93 19.59 -4.96
N GLU A 14 10.07 20.59 -5.17
CA GLU A 14 9.23 21.14 -4.09
C GLU A 14 8.18 20.13 -3.61
N VAL A 15 7.55 19.40 -4.53
CA VAL A 15 6.61 18.33 -4.17
C VAL A 15 7.33 17.25 -3.37
N ALA A 16 8.50 16.80 -3.83
CA ALA A 16 9.31 15.79 -3.15
C ALA A 16 9.67 16.23 -1.72
N LYS A 17 10.22 17.44 -1.57
CA LYS A 17 10.59 18.01 -0.27
C LYS A 17 9.40 18.11 0.68
N ARG A 18 8.26 18.62 0.21
CA ARG A 18 7.08 18.89 1.06
C ARG A 18 6.26 17.65 1.40
N SER A 19 6.22 16.66 0.50
CA SER A 19 5.54 15.39 0.74
C SER A 19 6.43 14.32 1.40
N GLY A 20 7.73 14.61 1.52
CA GLY A 20 8.72 13.72 2.13
C GLY A 20 8.91 12.42 1.35
N VAL A 21 8.83 12.49 0.01
CA VAL A 21 9.08 11.36 -0.90
C VAL A 21 10.21 11.72 -1.87
N ALA A 22 10.89 10.71 -2.40
CA ALA A 22 11.90 10.94 -3.41
C ALA A 22 11.26 11.38 -4.74
N VAL A 23 12.01 12.12 -5.56
CA VAL A 23 11.57 12.47 -6.94
C VAL A 23 11.26 11.22 -7.76
N SER A 24 12.05 10.15 -7.59
CA SER A 24 11.78 8.85 -8.22
C SER A 24 10.43 8.26 -7.82
N THR A 25 9.98 8.46 -6.58
CA THR A 25 8.64 8.04 -6.12
C THR A 25 7.54 8.83 -6.83
N LEU A 26 7.74 10.13 -7.06
CA LEU A 26 6.78 10.94 -7.83
C LEU A 26 6.70 10.46 -9.28
N HIS A 27 7.84 10.23 -9.94
CA HIS A 27 7.86 9.67 -11.29
C HIS A 27 7.20 8.29 -11.35
N PHE A 28 7.42 7.45 -10.32
CA PHE A 28 6.75 6.17 -10.22
C PHE A 28 5.24 6.32 -10.08
N TYR A 29 4.75 7.26 -9.28
CA TYR A 29 3.31 7.54 -9.18
C TYR A 29 2.72 8.06 -10.49
N GLU A 30 3.44 8.90 -11.22
CA GLU A 30 3.03 9.35 -12.56
C GLU A 30 2.95 8.18 -13.54
N ALA A 31 3.98 7.33 -13.59
CA ALA A 31 4.01 6.14 -14.44
C ALA A 31 2.89 5.13 -14.10
N LYS A 32 2.39 5.16 -12.86
CA LYS A 32 1.26 4.34 -12.40
C LYS A 32 -0.10 5.03 -12.53
N GLY A 33 -0.15 6.25 -13.09
CA GLY A 33 -1.38 7.02 -13.30
C GLY A 33 -2.03 7.50 -12.00
N LEU A 34 -1.28 7.59 -10.91
CA LEU A 34 -1.79 8.01 -9.61
C LEU A 34 -1.78 9.52 -9.43
N ILE A 35 -0.81 10.18 -10.05
CA ILE A 35 -0.66 11.63 -10.05
C ILE A 35 -0.33 12.06 -11.47
N GLU A 36 -0.57 13.33 -11.77
CA GLU A 36 -0.22 13.90 -13.07
C GLU A 36 0.36 15.30 -12.87
N GLY A 37 1.36 15.61 -13.67
CA GLY A 37 1.89 16.95 -13.86
C GLY A 37 1.96 17.28 -15.34
N TRP A 38 2.25 18.52 -15.66
CA TRP A 38 2.49 18.99 -17.02
C TRP A 38 3.94 19.48 -17.15
N ARG A 39 4.37 19.78 -18.38
CA ARG A 39 5.64 20.44 -18.63
C ARG A 39 5.39 21.93 -18.87
N SER A 40 6.18 22.78 -18.24
CA SER A 40 6.21 24.21 -18.57
C SER A 40 6.96 24.46 -19.88
N ASP A 41 6.92 25.69 -20.39
CA ASP A 41 7.63 26.10 -21.62
C ASP A 41 9.15 25.83 -21.53
N GLY A 42 9.75 25.98 -20.35
CA GLY A 42 11.13 25.58 -20.07
C GLY A 42 11.37 24.07 -19.91
N ASN A 43 10.45 23.22 -20.35
CA ASN A 43 10.48 21.76 -20.25
C ASN A 43 10.61 21.19 -18.82
N GLN A 44 10.25 21.97 -17.79
CA GLN A 44 10.27 21.54 -16.39
C GLN A 44 8.93 20.93 -15.97
N ARG A 45 8.95 19.85 -15.19
CA ARG A 45 7.74 19.22 -14.63
C ARG A 45 7.11 20.14 -13.58
N ARG A 46 5.81 20.42 -13.71
CA ARG A 46 5.00 21.25 -12.81
C ARG A 46 3.76 20.50 -12.34
N TYR A 47 3.32 20.84 -11.13
CA TYR A 47 2.17 20.23 -10.47
C TYR A 47 1.27 21.29 -9.83
N HIS A 48 -0.03 21.02 -9.75
CA HIS A 48 -0.94 21.78 -8.90
C HIS A 48 -0.61 21.55 -7.42
N ARG A 49 -0.88 22.54 -6.56
CA ARG A 49 -0.65 22.39 -5.11
C ARG A 49 -1.46 21.26 -4.48
N ALA A 50 -2.64 20.96 -5.04
CA ALA A 50 -3.50 19.85 -4.65
C ALA A 50 -2.78 18.49 -4.66
N ILE A 51 -1.72 18.35 -5.47
CA ILE A 51 -0.94 17.13 -5.56
C ILE A 51 -0.36 16.69 -4.21
N LEU A 52 -0.04 17.64 -3.33
CA LEU A 52 0.50 17.33 -2.00
C LEU A 52 -0.50 16.51 -1.18
N ARG A 53 -1.79 16.86 -1.25
CA ARG A 53 -2.84 16.14 -0.55
C ARG A 53 -3.09 14.77 -1.17
N ARG A 54 -3.03 14.67 -2.50
CA ARG A 54 -3.12 13.39 -3.21
C ARG A 54 -1.96 12.44 -2.86
N VAL A 55 -0.73 12.94 -2.83
CA VAL A 55 0.45 12.16 -2.38
C VAL A 55 0.30 11.73 -0.93
N ALA A 56 -0.18 12.61 -0.04
CA ALA A 56 -0.43 12.25 1.36
C ALA A 56 -1.42 11.07 1.49
N ILE A 57 -2.52 11.09 0.73
CA ILE A 57 -3.51 10.02 0.69
C ILE A 57 -2.88 8.70 0.21
N ILE A 58 -2.14 8.73 -0.89
CA ILE A 58 -1.44 7.54 -1.43
C ILE A 58 -0.51 6.95 -0.37
N ARG A 59 0.25 7.79 0.35
CA ARG A 59 1.17 7.34 1.40
C ARG A 59 0.46 6.71 2.60
N VAL A 60 -0.65 7.30 3.04
CA VAL A 60 -1.44 6.76 4.16
C VAL A 60 -2.00 5.39 3.78
N ALA A 61 -2.57 5.27 2.58
CA ALA A 61 -3.11 4.00 2.08
C ALA A 61 -2.02 2.92 1.94
N GLN A 62 -0.86 3.26 1.38
CA GLN A 62 0.26 2.32 1.29
C GLN A 62 0.77 1.87 2.67
N ARG A 63 0.84 2.76 3.66
CA ARG A 63 1.21 2.41 5.03
C ARG A 63 0.20 1.46 5.68
N ALA A 64 -1.08 1.59 5.34
CA ALA A 64 -2.12 0.65 5.74
C ALA A 64 -2.07 -0.69 4.99
N GLY A 65 -1.14 -0.86 4.04
CA GLY A 65 -0.99 -2.08 3.25
C GLY A 65 -1.95 -2.19 2.07
N ILE A 66 -2.63 -1.10 1.71
CA ILE A 66 -3.56 -1.07 0.56
C ILE A 66 -2.75 -1.18 -0.74
N PRO A 67 -3.10 -2.10 -1.65
CA PRO A 67 -2.37 -2.28 -2.89
C PRO A 67 -2.54 -1.06 -3.79
N LEU A 68 -1.47 -0.74 -4.53
CA LEU A 68 -1.43 0.46 -5.38
C LEU A 68 -2.52 0.47 -6.46
N ALA A 69 -2.96 -0.71 -6.91
CA ALA A 69 -4.08 -0.84 -7.85
C ALA A 69 -5.40 -0.35 -7.24
N ALA A 70 -5.72 -0.77 -6.01
CA ALA A 70 -6.91 -0.30 -5.30
C ALA A 70 -6.85 1.20 -5.00
N ILE A 71 -5.66 1.74 -4.70
CA ILE A 71 -5.46 3.19 -4.54
C ILE A 71 -5.75 3.91 -5.86
N ARG A 72 -5.25 3.38 -6.99
CA ARG A 72 -5.49 3.96 -8.32
C ARG A 72 -6.98 3.95 -8.67
N GLU A 73 -7.67 2.84 -8.42
CA GLU A 73 -9.11 2.70 -8.67
C GLU A 73 -9.93 3.66 -7.80
N ALA A 74 -9.60 3.78 -6.52
CA ALA A 74 -10.24 4.73 -5.62
C ALA A 74 -10.07 6.17 -6.13
N LEU A 75 -8.86 6.52 -6.56
CA LEU A 75 -8.56 7.85 -7.07
C LEU A 75 -8.97 8.06 -8.54
N ALA A 76 -9.50 7.04 -9.21
CA ALA A 76 -9.95 7.13 -10.59
C ALA A 76 -11.23 7.96 -10.67
N GLY A 77 -11.26 8.92 -11.59
CA GLY A 77 -12.38 9.86 -11.73
C GLY A 77 -12.34 11.05 -10.79
N LEU A 78 -11.37 11.11 -9.86
CA LEU A 78 -11.13 12.34 -9.10
C LEU A 78 -10.30 13.33 -9.91
N PRO A 79 -10.68 14.62 -9.91
CA PRO A 79 -9.90 15.65 -10.55
C PRO A 79 -8.50 15.75 -9.95
N LEU A 80 -7.54 16.15 -10.79
CA LEU A 80 -6.12 16.19 -10.45
C LEU A 80 -5.67 17.59 -9.99
N ASP A 81 -6.48 18.60 -10.30
CA ASP A 81 -6.24 20.02 -10.03
C ASP A 81 -6.73 20.47 -8.64
N HIS A 82 -7.63 19.71 -8.01
CA HIS A 82 -8.07 19.92 -6.63
C HIS A 82 -7.91 18.68 -5.75
N ALA A 83 -7.96 18.90 -4.44
CA ALA A 83 -7.83 17.82 -3.48
C ALA A 83 -9.11 17.00 -3.39
N PRO A 84 -9.03 15.69 -3.10
CA PRO A 84 -10.20 14.89 -2.78
C PRO A 84 -11.04 15.52 -1.66
N THR A 85 -12.35 15.49 -1.83
CA THR A 85 -13.32 16.04 -0.89
C THR A 85 -13.48 15.14 0.34
N ALA A 86 -14.23 15.62 1.34
CA ALA A 86 -14.59 14.79 2.50
C ALA A 86 -15.45 13.59 2.11
N GLU A 87 -16.26 13.71 1.05
CA GLU A 87 -17.08 12.61 0.55
C GLU A 87 -16.24 11.53 -0.13
N ASP A 88 -15.28 11.94 -0.96
CA ASP A 88 -14.30 11.03 -1.56
C ASP A 88 -13.53 10.28 -0.47
N TRP A 89 -13.10 11.00 0.57
CA TRP A 89 -12.40 10.40 1.69
C TRP A 89 -13.25 9.36 2.43
N ARG A 90 -14.54 9.62 2.66
CA ARG A 90 -15.46 8.64 3.26
C ARG A 90 -15.59 7.39 2.41
N ARG A 91 -15.71 7.53 1.08
CA ARG A 91 -15.79 6.40 0.15
C ARG A 91 -14.53 5.53 0.21
N PHE A 92 -13.34 6.14 0.23
CA PHE A 92 -12.07 5.40 0.31
C PHE A 92 -11.92 4.68 1.64
N THR A 93 -12.21 5.39 2.72
CA THR A 93 -12.05 4.86 4.07
C THR A 93 -12.92 3.63 4.27
N ALA A 94 -14.17 3.63 3.80
CA ALA A 94 -15.04 2.46 3.90
C ALA A 94 -14.44 1.21 3.23
N ALA A 95 -13.91 1.36 2.01
CA ALA A 95 -13.27 0.24 1.29
C ALA A 95 -11.95 -0.20 1.94
N TRP A 96 -11.15 0.75 2.42
CA TRP A 96 -9.82 0.46 2.99
C TRP A 96 -9.90 -0.11 4.41
N THR A 97 -10.92 0.24 5.19
CA THR A 97 -11.14 -0.33 6.52
C THR A 97 -11.29 -1.84 6.45
N GLY A 98 -12.08 -2.39 5.51
CA GLY A 98 -12.23 -3.84 5.36
C GLY A 98 -10.90 -4.54 5.06
N MET A 99 -10.13 -4.02 4.09
CA MET A 99 -8.80 -4.55 3.78
C MET A 99 -7.83 -4.48 4.96
N LEU A 100 -7.91 -3.41 5.76
CA LEU A 100 -7.11 -3.25 6.95
C LEU A 100 -7.50 -4.25 8.05
N GLU A 101 -8.79 -4.48 8.27
CA GLU A 101 -9.31 -5.45 9.25
C GLU A 101 -8.93 -6.88 8.88
N GLU A 102 -9.02 -7.27 7.60
CA GLU A 102 -8.56 -8.58 7.12
C GLU A 102 -7.07 -8.78 7.40
N ARG A 103 -6.28 -7.73 7.22
CA ARG A 103 -4.84 -7.76 7.45
C ARG A 103 -4.49 -7.79 8.93
N ILE A 104 -5.18 -7.02 9.77
CA ILE A 104 -5.05 -7.08 11.24
C ILE A 104 -5.39 -8.48 11.74
N THR A 105 -6.47 -9.07 11.25
CA THR A 105 -6.89 -10.42 11.62
C THR A 105 -5.81 -11.44 11.25
N SER A 106 -5.30 -11.38 10.02
CA SER A 106 -4.24 -12.27 9.54
C SER A 106 -2.94 -12.12 10.34
N LEU A 107 -2.51 -10.89 10.62
CA LEU A 107 -1.31 -10.61 11.41
C LEU A 107 -1.46 -11.03 12.87
N THR A 108 -2.66 -10.86 13.45
CA THR A 108 -2.97 -11.31 14.81
C THR A 108 -2.92 -12.83 14.90
N GLN A 109 -3.54 -13.53 13.96
CA GLN A 109 -3.46 -15.00 13.88
C GLN A 109 -2.00 -15.47 13.75
N LEU A 110 -1.22 -14.84 12.88
CA LEU A 110 0.20 -15.18 12.70
C LEU A 110 1.01 -14.93 13.99
N ARG A 111 0.82 -13.79 14.65
CA ARG A 111 1.46 -13.48 15.93
C ARG A 111 1.14 -14.53 17.00
N ASP A 112 -0.13 -14.92 17.10
CA ASP A 112 -0.59 -15.88 18.10
C ASP A 112 -0.04 -17.28 17.79
N GLN A 113 0.05 -17.67 16.51
CA GLN A 113 0.73 -18.89 16.07
C GLN A 113 2.23 -18.89 16.38
N LEU A 114 2.94 -17.79 16.11
CA LEU A 114 4.37 -17.68 16.44
C LEU A 114 4.59 -17.76 17.96
N SER A 115 3.70 -17.16 18.74
CA SER A 115 3.72 -17.27 20.21
C SER A 115 3.51 -18.71 20.67
N LEU A 116 2.61 -19.47 20.01
CA LEU A 116 2.43 -20.90 20.29
C LEU A 116 3.68 -21.71 19.95
N CYS A 117 4.40 -21.40 18.88
CA CYS A 117 5.64 -22.10 18.53
C CYS A 117 6.79 -21.85 19.53
N ILE A 118 6.84 -20.67 20.16
CA ILE A 118 7.84 -20.36 21.19
C ILE A 118 7.37 -20.89 22.57
N GLY A 119 6.07 -20.86 22.85
CA GLY A 119 5.45 -21.30 24.10
C GLY A 119 5.06 -22.78 24.17
N CYS A 120 5.19 -23.54 23.07
CA CYS A 120 4.80 -24.95 23.00
C CYS A 120 5.55 -25.82 24.02
N GLY A 121 6.78 -25.47 24.37
CA GLY A 121 7.65 -26.36 25.15
C GLY A 121 7.93 -27.72 24.46
N CYS A 122 7.40 -27.94 23.25
CA CYS A 122 7.65 -29.12 22.47
C CYS A 122 9.05 -29.01 21.84
N LEU A 123 10.03 -29.68 22.46
CA LEU A 123 11.28 -30.06 21.82
C LEU A 123 11.07 -31.02 20.61
N SER A 124 9.88 -31.08 20.01
CA SER A 124 9.56 -31.91 18.87
C SER A 124 9.17 -31.07 17.67
N LEU A 125 10.08 -30.98 16.70
CA LEU A 125 9.83 -30.40 15.38
C LEU A 125 8.74 -31.17 14.61
N THR A 126 8.34 -32.37 15.03
CA THR A 126 7.39 -33.20 14.26
C THR A 126 5.97 -32.64 14.24
N ASP A 127 5.53 -31.99 15.31
CA ASP A 127 4.10 -31.66 15.51
C ASP A 127 3.80 -30.18 15.29
N CYS A 128 4.80 -29.42 14.81
CA CYS A 128 4.65 -27.99 14.56
C CYS A 128 3.73 -27.76 13.35
N PRO A 129 2.57 -27.10 13.50
CA PRO A 129 1.64 -26.84 12.41
C PRO A 129 2.20 -25.88 11.34
N LEU A 130 3.36 -25.28 11.61
CA LEU A 130 4.10 -24.42 10.68
C LEU A 130 5.16 -25.18 9.85
N ARG A 131 5.32 -26.49 10.07
CA ARG A 131 6.32 -27.31 9.38
C ARG A 131 5.74 -27.90 8.09
N ASN A 132 6.51 -27.76 7.01
CA ASN A 132 6.29 -28.43 5.73
C ASN A 132 7.47 -29.38 5.48
N PRO A 133 7.50 -30.57 6.09
CA PRO A 133 8.61 -31.50 5.88
C PRO A 133 8.64 -31.93 4.41
N ASP A 134 9.86 -32.07 3.88
CA ASP A 134 10.14 -32.50 2.50
C ASP A 134 9.41 -31.69 1.42
N ASP A 135 9.04 -30.45 1.75
CA ASP A 135 8.32 -29.50 0.87
C ASP A 135 7.03 -30.06 0.24
N THR A 136 6.34 -30.98 0.93
CA THR A 136 5.13 -31.66 0.42
C THR A 136 4.02 -30.72 -0.05
N LEU A 137 3.90 -29.53 0.54
CA LEU A 137 2.90 -28.52 0.15
C LEU A 137 3.26 -27.73 -1.12
N ALA A 138 4.43 -27.94 -1.74
CA ALA A 138 4.78 -27.31 -3.02
C ALA A 138 3.82 -27.70 -4.16
N ALA A 139 3.21 -28.89 -4.05
CA ALA A 139 2.16 -29.33 -4.97
C ALA A 139 0.93 -28.40 -4.96
N ASP A 140 0.70 -27.69 -3.85
CA ASP A 140 -0.42 -26.76 -3.68
C ASP A 140 -0.07 -25.31 -4.11
N GLY A 141 1.15 -25.09 -4.61
CA GLY A 141 1.61 -23.82 -5.16
C GLY A 141 2.77 -23.16 -4.39
N PRO A 142 3.31 -22.04 -4.91
CA PRO A 142 4.49 -21.39 -4.34
C PRO A 142 4.20 -20.65 -3.03
N GLY A 143 5.25 -20.46 -2.22
CA GLY A 143 5.24 -19.61 -1.03
C GLY A 143 4.99 -20.34 0.30
N PRO A 144 4.90 -19.61 1.42
CA PRO A 144 4.82 -20.20 2.75
C PRO A 144 3.40 -20.72 3.05
N ARG A 145 3.06 -21.89 2.51
CA ARG A 145 1.71 -22.49 2.57
C ARG A 145 1.18 -22.69 3.99
N CYS A 146 2.05 -23.04 4.95
CA CYS A 146 1.65 -23.19 6.36
C CYS A 146 1.30 -21.86 7.06
N LEU A 147 1.78 -20.73 6.55
CA LEU A 147 1.61 -19.39 7.15
C LEU A 147 0.61 -18.52 6.38
N SER A 148 0.18 -18.97 5.21
CA SER A 148 -0.72 -18.19 4.35
C SER A 148 -2.17 -18.29 4.85
N PRO A 149 -2.95 -17.19 4.82
CA PRO A 149 -4.38 -17.25 5.08
C PRO A 149 -5.05 -18.26 4.14
N GLY A 150 -5.71 -19.29 4.70
CA GLY A 150 -6.32 -20.38 3.91
C GLY A 150 -5.42 -21.56 3.58
N GLY A 151 -4.15 -21.59 4.02
CA GLY A 151 -3.32 -22.79 3.97
C GLY A 151 -4.00 -23.95 4.72
N ASP A 152 -4.07 -25.14 4.11
CA ASP A 152 -4.79 -26.29 4.65
C ASP A 152 -4.09 -26.76 5.95
N ARG A 153 -4.59 -26.28 7.10
CA ARG A 153 -4.01 -26.48 8.45
C ARG A 153 -4.31 -27.87 8.99
N LYS A 154 -4.41 -28.88 8.11
CA LYS A 154 -4.83 -30.22 8.51
C LYS A 154 -3.84 -30.75 9.55
N LYS A 155 -4.32 -30.82 10.80
CA LYS A 155 -3.79 -31.71 11.82
C LYS A 155 -3.73 -33.10 11.20
N ARG A 156 -2.53 -33.62 10.99
CA ARG A 156 -2.31 -35.03 10.69
C ARG A 156 -1.63 -35.63 11.94
N PRO A 157 -2.05 -36.84 12.36
CA PRO A 157 -1.79 -37.38 13.71
C PRO A 157 -0.32 -37.52 14.05
#